data_AF-A0A1F9DWS4-F1
#
_entry.id   AF-A0A1F9DWS4-F1
#
_cell.length_a   1.000
_cell.length_b   1.000
_cell.length_c   1.000
_cell.angle_alpha   90.00
_cell.angle_beta   90.00
_cell.angle_gamma   90.00
#
_symmetry.space_group_name_H-M   'P 1'
#
loop_
_entity.id
_entity.type
_entity.pdbx_description
1 polymer ?
#
loop_
_entity_poly.entity_id
_entity_poly.type
_entity_poly.pdbx_seq_one_letter_code
_entity_poly.pdbx_strand_id
1 'polypeptide(L)'
;MNFFRQFKFFGVYFLTAALLLLSGGCSYKPAYLQKSLSAQVAQRWKVEKIDPSKLSPEEMAVFEKMGSPQYVRFYRKLDPDRERVYEWVYTGPIRLVFFQDGKRVDYIVVDDNPSPFNEYQKKVLFWGGVTTAAAGALGILTYYLVGRK
;
A
#
# COMPACT_ATOMS: atom_id res chain seq x y z
N MET A 1 -42.30 10.79 -15.13
CA MET A 1 -41.46 9.58 -15.17
C MET A 1 -40.12 9.84 -14.47
N ASN A 2 -39.96 9.35 -13.25
CA ASN A 2 -38.67 8.97 -12.62
C ASN A 2 -37.57 10.01 -12.30
N PHE A 3 -37.87 11.18 -11.73
CA PHE A 3 -36.85 12.05 -11.11
C PHE A 3 -36.16 11.36 -9.91
N PHE A 4 -36.92 10.59 -9.12
CA PHE A 4 -36.41 9.76 -8.02
C PHE A 4 -35.45 8.65 -8.48
N ARG A 5 -35.52 8.23 -9.74
CA ARG A 5 -34.65 7.15 -10.27
C ARG A 5 -33.28 7.70 -10.66
N GLN A 6 -33.20 8.94 -11.17
CA GLN A 6 -31.93 9.59 -11.50
C GLN A 6 -31.09 9.91 -10.25
N PHE A 7 -31.73 10.35 -9.16
CA PHE A 7 -31.04 10.61 -7.87
C PHE A 7 -30.38 9.34 -7.29
N LYS A 8 -31.00 8.17 -7.44
CA LYS A 8 -30.44 6.90 -6.98
C LYS A 8 -29.17 6.50 -7.75
N PHE A 9 -29.10 6.77 -9.05
CA PHE A 9 -27.90 6.47 -9.85
C PHE A 9 -26.72 7.37 -9.46
N PHE A 10 -26.93 8.68 -9.32
CA PHE A 10 -25.87 9.60 -8.87
C PHE A 10 -25.33 9.23 -7.49
N GLY A 11 -26.20 8.83 -6.56
CA GLY A 11 -25.79 8.36 -5.24
C GLY A 11 -24.90 7.12 -5.29
N VAL A 12 -25.22 6.14 -6.14
CA VAL A 12 -24.40 4.92 -6.31
C VAL A 12 -23.04 5.25 -6.92
N TYR A 13 -22.97 6.08 -7.96
CA TYR A 13 -21.70 6.49 -8.56
C TYR A 13 -20.81 7.24 -7.58
N PHE A 14 -21.39 8.14 -6.77
CA PHE A 14 -20.68 8.88 -5.73
C PHE A 14 -20.18 7.95 -4.63
N LEU A 15 -20.98 6.96 -4.22
CA LEU A 15 -20.57 5.97 -3.22
C LEU A 15 -19.43 5.07 -3.73
N THR A 16 -19.49 4.63 -5.00
CA THR A 16 -18.40 3.86 -5.61
C THR A 16 -17.13 4.68 -5.78
N ALA A 17 -17.24 5.95 -6.16
CA ALA A 17 -16.08 6.85 -6.23
C ALA A 17 -15.47 7.10 -4.83
N ALA A 18 -16.31 7.29 -3.82
CA ALA A 18 -15.87 7.45 -2.43
C ALA A 18 -15.19 6.18 -1.89
N LEU A 19 -15.72 4.98 -2.19
CA LEU A 19 -15.10 3.71 -1.83
C LEU A 19 -13.73 3.52 -2.50
N LEU A 20 -13.60 3.90 -3.77
CA LEU A 20 -12.33 3.84 -4.50
C LEU A 20 -11.29 4.81 -3.90
N LEU A 21 -11.71 6.02 -3.50
CA LEU A 21 -10.84 7.02 -2.88
C LEU A 21 -10.37 6.64 -1.46
N LEU A 22 -11.16 5.86 -0.70
CA LEU A 22 -10.77 5.39 0.63
C LEU A 22 -9.59 4.41 0.62
N SER A 23 -9.28 3.78 -0.50
CA SER A 23 -8.19 2.80 -0.63
C SER A 23 -6.79 3.41 -0.74
N GLY A 24 -6.67 4.73 -0.93
CA GLY A 24 -5.39 5.41 -1.16
C GLY A 24 -4.59 5.80 0.10
N GLY A 25 -5.13 5.55 1.29
CA GLY A 25 -4.65 6.16 2.54
C GLY A 25 -3.83 5.27 3.47
N CYS A 26 -3.52 4.02 3.14
CA CYS A 26 -2.68 3.18 3.99
C CYS A 26 -1.22 3.65 3.90
N SER A 27 -0.80 4.46 4.88
CA SER A 27 0.62 4.81 5.06
C SER A 27 1.46 3.54 5.21
N TYR A 28 2.56 3.43 4.46
CA TYR A 28 3.53 2.33 4.57
C TYR A 28 4.38 2.39 5.85
N LYS A 29 4.08 3.36 6.72
CA LYS A 29 4.76 3.53 7.99
C LYS A 29 4.44 2.34 8.91
N PRO A 30 5.45 1.68 9.50
CA PRO A 30 5.21 0.55 10.39
C PRO A 30 4.52 0.96 11.68
N ALA A 31 3.68 0.06 12.22
CA ALA A 31 2.81 0.34 13.36
C ALA A 31 3.56 0.62 14.67
N TYR A 32 4.76 0.03 14.85
CA TYR A 32 5.61 0.26 16.02
C TYR A 32 6.24 1.66 16.04
N LEU A 33 6.18 2.42 14.95
CA LEU A 33 6.83 3.71 14.85
C LEU A 33 5.90 4.82 15.37
N GLN A 34 5.92 5.03 16.69
CA GLN A 34 5.05 5.99 17.37
C GLN A 34 5.32 7.44 16.97
N LYS A 35 6.60 7.87 16.92
CA LYS A 35 6.99 9.22 16.48
C LYS A 35 8.17 9.16 15.50
N SER A 36 8.06 9.93 14.42
CA SER A 36 9.07 10.07 13.37
C SER A 36 8.97 11.40 12.67
N LEU A 37 10.10 11.80 12.08
CA LEU A 37 10.17 12.81 11.04
C LEU A 37 10.32 12.14 9.67
N SER A 38 9.81 12.79 8.62
CA SER A 38 10.12 12.41 7.25
C SER A 38 11.62 12.62 6.98
N ALA A 39 12.22 11.67 6.26
CA ALA A 39 13.57 11.84 5.72
C ALA A 39 13.50 12.37 4.27
N GLN A 40 14.65 12.80 3.74
CA GLN A 40 14.77 13.19 2.32
C GLN A 40 14.54 12.00 1.37
N VAL A 41 14.78 10.77 1.84
CA VAL A 41 14.54 9.55 1.07
C VAL A 41 13.08 9.13 1.22
N ALA A 42 12.43 8.85 0.09
CA ALA A 42 11.05 8.38 0.08
C ALA A 42 10.89 7.10 0.92
N GLN A 43 9.76 6.98 1.62
CA GLN A 43 9.45 5.82 2.47
C GLN A 43 10.52 5.54 3.55
N ARG A 44 11.29 6.56 3.94
CA ARG A 44 12.22 6.52 5.06
C ARG A 44 11.79 7.52 6.13
N TRP A 45 11.88 7.08 7.38
CA TRP A 45 11.53 7.86 8.54
C TRP A 45 12.72 7.93 9.49
N LYS A 46 13.03 9.14 9.97
CA LYS A 46 13.92 9.32 11.11
C LYS A 46 13.17 8.94 12.37
N VAL A 47 13.71 8.01 13.13
CA VAL A 47 13.04 7.47 14.32
C VAL A 47 13.23 8.42 15.49
N GLU A 48 12.12 8.80 16.13
CA GLU A 48 12.14 9.53 17.41
C GLU A 48 11.68 8.65 18.56
N LYS A 49 10.65 7.82 18.32
CA LYS A 49 10.12 6.91 19.34
C LYS A 49 9.53 5.65 18.70
N ILE A 50 9.96 4.50 19.22
CA ILE A 50 9.37 3.18 18.96
C ILE A 50 8.47 2.79 20.14
N ASP A 51 7.37 2.13 19.83
CA ASP A 51 6.48 1.46 20.78
C ASP A 51 6.83 -0.03 20.83
N PRO A 52 7.53 -0.50 21.88
CA PRO A 52 7.97 -1.90 21.97
C PRO A 52 6.80 -2.90 21.98
N SER A 53 5.62 -2.50 22.46
CA SER A 53 4.45 -3.40 22.54
C SER A 53 3.92 -3.86 21.17
N LYS A 54 4.36 -3.19 20.09
CA LYS A 54 3.98 -3.47 18.71
C LYS A 54 5.09 -4.10 17.89
N LEU A 55 6.25 -4.35 18.50
CA LEU A 55 7.32 -5.09 17.86
C LEU A 55 6.97 -6.57 17.84
N SER A 56 7.27 -7.23 16.73
CA SER A 56 7.32 -8.69 16.68
C SER A 56 8.45 -9.23 17.57
N PRO A 57 8.46 -10.53 17.91
CA PRO A 57 9.48 -11.12 18.77
C PRO A 57 10.92 -10.92 18.25
N GLU A 58 11.14 -11.00 16.94
CA GLU A 58 12.49 -10.83 16.36
C GLU A 58 12.91 -9.35 16.28
N GLU A 59 11.98 -8.45 15.97
CA GLU A 59 12.23 -7.01 16.05
C GLU A 59 12.53 -6.59 17.50
N MET A 60 11.82 -7.16 18.48
CA MET A 60 12.07 -6.92 19.90
C MET A 60 13.47 -7.42 20.29
N ALA A 61 13.85 -8.64 19.90
CA ALA A 61 15.18 -9.17 20.19
C ALA A 61 16.30 -8.30 19.60
N VAL A 62 16.07 -7.73 18.40
CA VAL A 62 16.99 -6.77 17.79
C VAL A 62 17.00 -5.44 18.56
N PHE A 63 15.83 -4.93 18.94
CA PHE A 63 15.69 -3.69 19.69
C PHE A 63 16.33 -3.77 21.08
N GLU A 64 16.18 -4.87 21.80
CA GLU A 64 16.83 -5.09 23.10
C GLU A 64 18.36 -5.18 22.97
N LYS A 65 18.85 -5.78 21.88
CA LYS A 65 20.29 -5.96 21.64
C LYS A 65 20.99 -4.70 21.13
N MET A 66 20.35 -3.94 20.24
CA MET A 66 20.98 -2.85 19.48
C MET A 66 20.36 -1.48 19.76
N GLY A 67 19.27 -1.42 20.53
CA GLY A 67 18.52 -0.21 20.77
C GLY A 67 17.71 0.26 19.56
N SER A 68 17.21 1.48 19.65
CA SER A 68 16.45 2.12 18.58
C SER A 68 17.34 2.40 17.36
N PRO A 69 16.93 2.01 16.14
CA PRO A 69 17.61 2.45 14.93
C PRO A 69 17.45 3.96 14.73
N GLN A 70 18.34 4.58 13.96
CA GLN A 70 18.24 6.00 13.60
C GLN A 70 17.20 6.22 12.49
N TYR A 71 17.09 5.27 11.56
CA TYR A 71 16.09 5.32 10.50
C TYR A 71 15.40 3.98 10.30
N VAL A 72 14.15 4.04 9.85
CA VAL A 72 13.42 2.90 9.30
C VAL A 72 13.04 3.22 7.87
N ARG A 73 13.28 2.30 6.94
CA ARG A 73 12.88 2.43 5.54
C ARG A 73 11.99 1.26 5.13
N PHE A 74 10.97 1.57 4.35
CA PHE A 74 10.06 0.60 3.77
C PHE A 74 10.46 0.29 2.34
N TYR A 75 10.40 -1.00 2.01
CA TYR A 75 10.57 -1.53 0.67
C TYR A 75 9.50 -2.59 0.38
N ARG A 76 9.44 -2.98 -0.89
CA ARG A 76 8.76 -4.19 -1.33
C ARG A 76 9.80 -5.23 -1.69
N LYS A 77 9.53 -6.50 -1.42
CA LYS A 77 10.37 -7.59 -1.93
C LYS A 77 10.34 -7.59 -3.46
N LEU A 78 11.48 -7.89 -4.08
CA LEU A 78 11.59 -8.02 -5.53
C LEU A 78 11.09 -9.40 -5.98
N ASP A 79 9.80 -9.63 -5.81
CA ASP A 79 9.11 -10.85 -6.23
C ASP A 79 7.67 -10.54 -6.66
N PRO A 80 6.94 -11.52 -7.25
CA PRO A 80 5.57 -11.31 -7.69
C PRO A 80 4.59 -10.95 -6.56
N ASP A 81 4.83 -11.45 -5.35
CA ASP A 81 3.96 -11.28 -4.18
C ASP A 81 4.17 -9.93 -3.48
N ARG A 82 5.31 -9.28 -3.73
CA ARG A 82 5.59 -7.89 -3.33
C ARG A 82 5.43 -7.73 -1.82
N GLU A 83 5.96 -8.66 -1.04
CA GLU A 83 5.85 -8.65 0.42
C GLU A 83 6.47 -7.38 1.03
N ARG A 84 6.00 -6.99 2.21
CA ARG A 84 6.49 -5.79 2.91
C ARG A 84 7.82 -6.08 3.57
N VAL A 85 8.78 -5.18 3.36
CA VAL A 85 10.11 -5.28 3.96
C VAL A 85 10.45 -3.99 4.67
N TYR A 86 10.86 -4.08 5.93
CA TYR A 86 11.36 -2.94 6.69
C TYR A 86 12.85 -3.10 6.94
N GLU A 87 13.60 -2.04 6.67
CA GLU A 87 15.02 -1.94 6.97
C GLU A 87 15.21 -1.01 8.16
N TRP A 88 15.86 -1.52 9.21
CA TRP A 88 16.36 -0.72 10.33
C TRP A 88 17.80 -0.31 10.04
N VAL A 89 18.04 1.00 10.02
CA VAL A 89 19.34 1.58 9.72
C VAL A 89 19.95 2.14 10.99
N TYR A 90 21.07 1.54 11.38
CA TYR A 90 21.94 2.02 12.44
C TYR A 90 23.13 2.76 11.83
N THR A 91 23.46 3.95 12.30
CA THR A 91 24.54 4.78 11.71
C THR A 91 25.86 4.74 12.47
N GLY A 92 25.90 4.17 13.68
CA GLY A 92 27.13 4.11 14.49
C GLY A 92 27.30 2.78 15.22
N PRO A 93 28.14 1.84 14.72
CA PRO A 93 28.63 1.69 13.34
C PRO A 93 27.48 1.42 12.36
N ILE A 94 27.75 1.51 11.04
CA ILE A 94 26.72 1.23 10.03
C ILE A 94 26.28 -0.23 10.12
N ARG A 95 25.02 -0.46 10.46
CA ARG A 95 24.38 -1.78 10.45
C ARG A 95 22.99 -1.68 9.85
N LEU A 96 22.66 -2.62 8.99
CA LEU A 96 21.36 -2.72 8.34
C LEU A 96 20.73 -4.03 8.79
N VAL A 97 19.48 -3.98 9.24
CA VAL A 97 18.72 -5.17 9.63
C VAL A 97 17.40 -5.16 8.88
N PHE A 98 17.15 -6.23 8.14
CA PHE A 98 15.94 -6.38 7.34
C PHE A 98 14.93 -7.24 8.07
N PHE A 99 13.67 -6.84 7.97
CA PHE A 99 12.52 -7.55 8.51
C PHE A 99 11.47 -7.75 7.42
N GLN A 100 11.05 -8.98 7.22
CA GLN A 100 9.93 -9.37 6.35
C GLN A 100 8.83 -9.89 7.26
N ASP A 101 7.69 -9.19 7.29
CA ASP A 101 6.56 -9.48 8.20
C ASP A 101 6.99 -9.71 9.67
N GLY A 102 7.91 -8.88 10.16
CA GLY A 102 8.43 -8.93 11.54
C GLY A 102 9.52 -9.98 11.78
N LYS A 103 9.82 -10.85 10.81
CA LYS A 103 10.94 -11.79 10.92
C LYS A 103 12.21 -11.19 10.34
N ARG A 104 13.32 -11.33 11.06
CA ARG A 104 14.63 -10.92 10.60
C ARG A 104 15.06 -11.82 9.44
N VAL A 105 15.58 -11.19 8.39
CA VAL A 105 16.11 -11.89 7.21
C VAL A 105 17.56 -11.47 6.97
N ASP A 106 18.42 -12.44 6.66
CA ASP A 106 19.86 -12.17 6.48
C ASP A 106 20.17 -11.62 5.08
N TYR A 107 19.46 -12.09 4.06
CA TYR A 107 19.59 -11.59 2.69
C TYR A 107 18.21 -11.50 2.03
N ILE A 108 17.89 -10.33 1.49
CA ILE A 108 16.66 -10.08 0.76
C ILE A 108 16.92 -9.11 -0.39
N VAL A 109 16.38 -9.41 -1.56
CA VAL A 109 16.40 -8.50 -2.71
C VAL A 109 15.14 -7.65 -2.66
N VAL A 110 15.32 -6.33 -2.64
CA VAL A 110 14.26 -5.35 -2.46
C VAL A 110 14.09 -4.46 -3.68
N ASP A 111 12.91 -3.87 -3.79
CA ASP A 111 12.50 -2.88 -4.79
C ASP A 111 12.00 -1.62 -4.06
N ASP A 112 12.44 -0.47 -4.57
CA ASP A 112 12.09 0.86 -4.07
C ASP A 112 10.67 1.29 -4.46
N ASN A 113 10.07 0.68 -5.48
CA ASN A 113 8.68 0.92 -5.80
C ASN A 113 7.80 0.44 -4.63
N PRO A 114 7.02 1.30 -3.96
CA PRO A 114 6.22 0.90 -2.80
C PRO A 114 4.92 0.16 -3.17
N SER A 115 4.57 0.14 -4.46
CA SER A 115 3.31 -0.43 -4.96
C SER A 115 3.15 -1.89 -4.54
N PRO A 116 1.98 -2.30 -4.03
CA PRO A 116 1.69 -3.70 -3.75
C PRO A 116 1.61 -4.56 -5.02
N PHE A 117 1.48 -3.93 -6.19
CA PHE A 117 1.33 -4.64 -7.46
C PHE A 117 2.61 -4.59 -8.27
N ASN A 118 2.96 -5.71 -8.89
CA ASN A 118 3.97 -5.74 -9.93
C ASN A 118 3.43 -5.18 -11.27
N GLU A 119 4.31 -4.95 -12.24
CA GLU A 119 3.94 -4.35 -13.52
C GLU A 119 2.91 -5.17 -14.32
N TYR A 120 2.98 -6.50 -14.23
CA TYR A 120 2.00 -7.36 -14.88
C TYR A 120 0.61 -7.21 -14.24
N GLN A 121 0.52 -7.28 -12.92
CA GLN A 121 -0.73 -7.09 -12.18
C GLN A 121 -1.34 -5.72 -12.43
N LYS A 122 -0.51 -4.66 -12.46
CA LYS A 122 -0.97 -3.30 -12.81
C LYS A 122 -1.60 -3.25 -14.20
N LYS A 123 -0.97 -3.89 -15.20
CA LYS A 123 -1.50 -3.97 -16.57
C LYS A 123 -2.82 -4.74 -16.61
N VAL A 124 -2.90 -5.89 -15.92
CA VAL A 124 -4.14 -6.68 -15.86
C VAL A 124 -5.27 -5.88 -15.22
N LEU A 125 -5.02 -5.20 -14.10
CA LEU A 125 -6.01 -4.35 -13.45
C LEU A 125 -6.47 -3.21 -14.36
N PHE A 126 -5.53 -2.53 -15.01
CA PHE A 126 -5.82 -1.44 -15.93
C PHE A 126 -6.68 -1.90 -17.11
N TRP A 127 -6.23 -2.92 -17.86
CA TRP A 127 -6.94 -3.41 -19.03
C TRP A 127 -8.25 -4.12 -18.69
N GLY A 128 -8.32 -4.82 -17.55
CA GLY A 128 -9.57 -5.37 -17.03
C GLY A 128 -10.60 -4.27 -16.74
N GLY A 129 -10.16 -3.16 -16.13
CA GLY A 129 -10.99 -1.98 -15.91
C GLY A 129 -11.50 -1.36 -17.21
N VAL A 130 -10.61 -1.15 -18.18
CA VAL A 130 -10.98 -0.63 -19.52
C VAL A 130 -12.01 -1.52 -20.21
N THR A 131 -11.79 -2.84 -20.20
CA THR A 131 -12.68 -3.82 -20.85
C THR A 131 -14.06 -3.82 -20.20
N THR A 132 -14.11 -3.78 -18.87
CA THR A 132 -15.37 -3.76 -18.10
C THR A 132 -16.15 -2.47 -18.36
N ALA A 133 -15.46 -1.33 -18.37
CA ALA A 133 -16.06 -0.04 -18.66
C ALA A 133 -16.63 0.03 -20.10
N ALA A 134 -15.88 -0.50 -21.07
CA ALA A 134 -16.33 -0.55 -22.47
C ALA A 134 -17.57 -1.43 -22.64
N ALA A 135 -17.57 -2.63 -22.05
CA ALA A 135 -18.73 -3.53 -22.09
C ALA A 135 -19.97 -2.90 -21.42
N GLY A 136 -19.79 -2.24 -20.27
CA GLY A 136 -20.86 -1.52 -19.59
C GLY A 136 -21.43 -0.36 -20.43
N ALA A 137 -20.56 0.44 -21.05
CA ALA A 137 -20.98 1.55 -21.92
C ALA A 137 -21.77 1.04 -23.14
N LEU A 138 -21.31 -0.03 -23.79
CA LEU A 138 -22.01 -0.66 -24.91
C LEU A 138 -23.37 -1.24 -24.48
N GLY A 139 -23.46 -1.88 -23.32
CA GLY A 139 -24.72 -2.40 -22.78
C GLY A 139 -25.74 -1.31 -22.47
N ILE A 140 -25.29 -0.17 -21.92
CA ILE A 140 -26.15 1.00 -21.70
C ILE A 140 -26.62 1.56 -23.04
N LEU A 141 -25.70 1.72 -24.00
CA LEU A 141 -26.02 2.24 -25.33
C LEU A 141 -27.08 1.38 -26.03
N THR A 142 -26.91 0.05 -26.04
CA THR A 142 -27.88 -0.87 -26.66
C THR A 142 -29.23 -0.85 -25.97
N TYR A 143 -29.28 -0.78 -24.64
CA TYR A 143 -30.54 -0.63 -23.88
C TYR A 143 -31.30 0.65 -24.29
N TYR A 144 -30.60 1.78 -24.44
CA TYR A 144 -31.22 3.04 -24.86
C TYR A 144 -31.67 3.05 -26.31
N LEU A 145 -30.93 2.40 -27.22
CA LEU A 145 -31.23 2.40 -28.65
C LEU A 145 -32.29 1.35 -29.05
N VAL A 146 -32.31 0.19 -28.39
CA VAL A 146 -33.15 -0.95 -28.78
C VAL A 146 -34.26 -1.21 -27.78
N GLY A 147 -33.95 -1.18 -26.47
CA GLY A 147 -34.90 -1.54 -25.41
C GLY A 147 -35.86 -0.43 -24.97
N ARG A 148 -35.74 0.77 -25.55
CA ARG A 148 -36.59 1.94 -25.27
C ARG A 148 -37.60 2.26 -26.38
N LYS A 149 -37.71 1.38 -27.38
CA LYS A 149 -38.80 1.36 -28.35
C LYS A 149 -40.03 0.67 -27.75
#